data_AF-A0A1B1ZNK3-F1
#
_entry.id   AF-A0A1B1ZNK3-F1
#
_cell.length_a   1.000
_cell.length_b   1.000
_cell.length_c   1.000
_cell.angle_alpha   90.00
_cell.angle_beta   90.00
_cell.angle_gamma   90.00
#
_symmetry.space_group_name_H-M   'P 1'
#
loop_
_entity.id
_entity.type
_entity.pdbx_description
1 polymer ?
#
loop_
_entity_poly.entity_id
_entity_poly.type
_entity_poly.pdbx_seq_one_letter_code
_entity_poly.pdbx_strand_id
1 'polypeptide(L)' 'MEHHEKTRMRAAAFRATRLYPGPVGELVSREILSWEEFGYRLGGDRMIAELVDHVLRAPSDRRSDAA' A
#
# COMPACT_ATOMS: atom_id res chain seq x y z
N MET A 1 10.19 11.82 -6.82
CA MET A 1 10.03 11.25 -5.47
C MET A 1 11.39 11.00 -4.85
N GLU A 2 11.52 11.29 -3.57
CA GLU A 2 12.72 10.98 -2.80
C GLU A 2 12.84 9.47 -2.54
N HIS A 3 14.06 8.98 -2.27
CA HIS A 3 14.30 7.56 -2.00
C HIS A 3 13.49 7.07 -0.78
N HIS A 4 13.34 7.89 0.26
CA HIS A 4 12.56 7.57 1.45
C HIS A 4 11.09 7.30 1.12
N GLU A 5 10.54 8.06 0.19
CA GLU A 5 9.16 7.94 -0.25
C GLU A 5 8.93 6.62 -1.01
N LYS A 6 9.84 6.28 -1.93
CA LYS A 6 9.81 4.97 -2.62
C LYS A 6 9.87 3.79 -1.65
N THR A 7 10.75 3.87 -0.65
CA THR A 7 10.86 2.82 0.39
C THR A 7 9.56 2.73 1.20
N ARG A 8 8.96 3.87 1.57
CA ARG A 8 7.66 3.93 2.27
C ARG A 8 6.53 3.28 1.45
N MET A 9 6.46 3.55 0.15
CA MET A 9 5.44 2.96 -0.72
C MET A 9 5.58 1.44 -0.83
N ARG A 10 6.82 0.94 -1.00
CA ARG A 10 7.09 -0.50 -1.04
C ARG A 10 6.71 -1.20 0.27
N ALA A 11 7.00 -0.56 1.40
CA ALA A 11 6.58 -1.07 2.71
C ALA A 11 5.06 -1.13 2.84
N ALA A 12 4.34 -0.11 2.36
CA ALA A 12 2.88 -0.08 2.34
C ALA A 12 2.29 -1.17 1.43
N ALA A 13 2.81 -1.33 0.21
CA ALA A 13 2.38 -2.38 -0.71
C ALA A 13 2.55 -3.78 -0.10
N PHE A 14 3.71 -4.04 0.52
CA PHE A 14 3.94 -5.31 1.21
C PHE A 14 2.95 -5.52 2.37
N ARG A 15 2.72 -4.49 3.17
CA ARG A 15 1.79 -4.54 4.31
C ARG A 15 0.35 -4.74 3.88
N ALA A 16 -0.07 -4.20 2.75
CA ALA A 16 -1.43 -4.32 2.23
C ALA A 16 -1.86 -5.78 2.05
N THR A 17 -0.95 -6.65 1.60
CA THR A 17 -1.21 -8.09 1.42
C THR A 17 -1.51 -8.82 2.72
N ARG A 18 -1.03 -8.29 3.85
CA ARG A 18 -1.26 -8.83 5.20
C ARG A 18 -2.48 -8.21 5.87
N LEU A 19 -2.77 -6.94 5.55
CA LEU A 19 -3.93 -6.23 6.09
C LEU A 19 -5.24 -6.67 5.41
N TYR A 20 -5.18 -6.99 4.11
CA TYR A 20 -6.32 -7.47 3.34
C TYR A 20 -5.97 -8.81 2.66
N PRO A 21 -6.19 -9.96 3.32
CA PRO A 21 -5.89 -11.25 2.72
C PRO A 21 -6.67 -11.48 1.42
N GLY A 22 -6.02 -12.12 0.45
CA GLY A 22 -6.63 -12.49 -0.83
C GLY A 22 -6.56 -11.40 -1.92
N PRO A 23 -7.43 -11.46 -2.94
CA PRO A 23 -7.32 -10.63 -4.15
C PRO A 23 -7.36 -9.12 -3.89
N VAL A 24 -8.01 -8.69 -2.80
CA VAL A 24 -8.11 -7.26 -2.44
C VAL A 24 -6.75 -6.70 -2.03
N GLY A 25 -5.99 -7.40 -1.18
CA GLY A 25 -4.65 -6.93 -0.79
C GLY A 25 -3.65 -6.98 -1.93
N GLU A 26 -3.80 -7.94 -2.84
CA GLU A 26 -3.00 -7.99 -4.06
C GLU A 26 -3.30 -6.79 -4.98
N LEU A 27 -4.57 -6.45 -5.18
CA LEU A 27 -4.98 -5.28 -5.94
C LEU A 27 -4.40 -3.99 -5.35
N VAL A 28 -4.55 -3.79 -4.04
CA VAL A 28 -4.03 -2.62 -3.33
C VAL A 28 -2.50 -2.54 -3.44
N SER A 29 -1.80 -3.67 -3.28
CA SER A 29 -0.35 -3.74 -3.43
C SER A 29 0.10 -3.32 -4.83
N ARG A 30 -0.54 -3.88 -5.87
CA ARG A 30 -0.25 -3.55 -7.27
C ARG A 30 -0.47 -2.07 -7.57
N GLU A 31 -1.57 -1.50 -7.10
CA GLU A 31 -1.89 -0.08 -7.33
C GLU A 31 -0.85 0.85 -6.69
N ILE A 32 -0.42 0.58 -5.45
CA ILE A 32 0.63 1.36 -4.77
C ILE A 32 1.96 1.29 -5.52
N LEU A 33 2.33 0.11 -6.05
CA LEU A 33 3.56 -0.07 -6.82
C LEU A 33 3.50 0.60 -8.19
N SER A 34 2.37 0.50 -8.89
CA SER A 34 2.14 1.20 -10.16
C SER A 34 2.21 2.71 -10.00
N TRP A 35 1.72 3.24 -8.88
CA TRP A 35 1.87 4.66 -8.57
C TRP A 35 3.33 5.04 -8.26
N GLU A 36 4.10 4.19 -7.55
CA GLU A 36 5.55 4.41 -7.35
C GLU A 36 6.31 4.54 -8.68
N GLU A 37 5.90 3.75 -9.67
CA GLU A 37 6.54 3.67 -10.98
C GLU A 37 6.13 4.83 -11.91
N PHE A 38 4.85 5.20 -11.93
CA PHE A 38 4.28 6.11 -12.93
C PHE A 38 3.51 7.31 -12.36
N GLY A 39 2.88 7.17 -11.20
CA GLY A 39 1.83 8.07 -10.70
C GLY A 39 2.30 9.50 -10.40
N TYR A 40 3.49 9.66 -9.81
CA TYR A 40 4.05 10.98 -9.51
C TYR A 40 4.28 11.88 -10.74
N ARG A 41 4.21 11.33 -11.97
CA ARG A 41 4.33 12.08 -13.23
C ARG A 41 2.98 12.59 -13.75
N LEU A 42 1.88 12.01 -13.29
CA LEU A 42 0.53 12.26 -13.80
C LEU A 42 -0.23 13.27 -12.92
N GLY A 43 0.15 13.39 -11.64
CA GLY A 43 -0.41 14.36 -10.70
C GLY A 43 -1.82 14.02 -10.25
N GLY A 44 -2.13 14.32 -8.98
CA GLY A 44 -3.46 14.10 -8.39
C GLY A 44 -3.52 12.82 -7.56
N ASP A 45 -2.84 12.81 -6.42
CA ASP A 45 -2.45 11.55 -5.78
C ASP A 45 -2.93 11.42 -4.34
N ARG A 46 -3.88 12.28 -3.94
CA ARG A 46 -4.37 12.35 -2.56
C ARG A 46 -4.91 11.00 -2.08
N MET A 47 -5.60 10.27 -2.95
CA MET A 47 -6.14 8.94 -2.63
C MET A 47 -5.03 7.91 -2.37
N ILE A 48 -3.97 7.87 -3.18
CA ILE A 48 -2.87 6.92 -2.98
C ILE A 48 -2.07 7.28 -1.72
N ALA A 49 -1.84 8.56 -1.45
CA ALA A 49 -1.22 9.01 -0.22
C ALA A 49 -2.06 8.62 1.02
N GLU A 50 -3.37 8.86 0.98
CA GLU A 50 -4.32 8.45 2.03
C GLU A 50 -4.35 6.92 2.21
N LEU A 51 -4.28 6.16 1.12
CA LEU A 51 -4.25 4.69 1.14
C LEU A 51 -2.96 4.16 1.76
N VAL A 52 -1.80 4.72 1.39
CA VAL A 52 -0.50 4.39 2.01
C VAL A 52 -0.55 4.66 3.50
N ASP A 53 -1.07 5.82 3.91
CA ASP A 53 -1.20 6.17 5.33
C ASP A 53 -2.15 5.24 6.07
N HIS A 54 -3.29 4.91 5.47
CA HIS A 54 -4.24 3.97 6.02
C HIS A 54 -3.60 2.60 6.27
N VAL A 55 -2.95 2.04 5.25
CA VAL A 55 -2.31 0.72 5.35
C VAL A 55 -1.22 0.71 6.40
N LEU A 56 -0.37 1.73 6.46
CA LEU A 56 0.74 1.81 7.41
C LEU A 56 0.27 2.01 8.85
N ARG A 57 -0.84 2.72 9.07
CA ARG A 57 -1.38 3.01 10.42
C ARG A 57 -2.38 1.99 10.92
N ALA A 58 -2.98 1.20 10.03
CA ALA A 58 -3.96 0.19 10.43
C ALA A 58 -3.34 -0.77 11.45
N PRO A 59 -4.03 -1.12 12.54
CA PRO A 59 -3.56 -2.16 13.46
C PRO A 59 -3.33 -3.45 12.67
N SER A 60 -2.18 -4.09 12.84
CA SER A 60 -1.99 -5.43 12.29
C SER A 60 -2.81 -6.39 13.14
N ASP A 61 -4.04 -6.67 12.73
CA ASP A 61 -4.85 -7.67 13.40
C ASP A 61 -4.20 -9.03 13.15
N ARG A 62 -3.46 -9.50 14.16
CA ARG A 62 -2.77 -10.80 14.17
C ARG A 62 -3.81 -11.90 14.44
N ARG A 63 -4.90 -11.91 13.67
CA ARG A 63 -6.04 -12.81 13.84
C ARG A 63 -6.74 -13.06 12.49
N SER A 64 -6.00 -13.59 11.53
CA SER A 64 -6.62 -14.55 10.63
C SER A 64 -6.36 -15.90 11.26
N ASP A 65 -7.29 -16.31 12.12
CA ASP A 65 -7.28 -17.61 12.77
C ASP A 65 -7.17 -18.73 11.73
N ALA A 66 -6.50 -19.78 12.14
CA ALA A 66 -6.54 -21.09 11.52
C ALA A 66 -7.98 -21.47 11.13
N ALA A 67 -8.16 -21.85 9.87
CA ALA A 67 -9.30 -22.61 9.38
C ALA A 67 -8.79 -23.60 8.34
#